data_AF-A0A0Q6NB79-F1
#
_entry.id   AF-A0A0Q6NB79-F1
#
_cell.length_a   1.000
_cell.length_b   1.000
_cell.length_c   1.000
_cell.angle_alpha   90.00
_cell.angle_beta   90.00
_cell.angle_gamma   90.00
#
_symmetry.space_group_name_H-M   'P 1'
#
loop_
_entity.id
_entity.type
_entity.pdbx_description
1 polymer ?
#
loop_
_entity_poly.entity_id
_entity_poly.type
_entity_poly.pdbx_seq_one_letter_code
_entity_poly.pdbx_strand_id
1 'polypeptide(L)'
;MATTTFNAAAANTPNAAQDTLSLVGRVLLALLFVPAGFSKLMGFAGTVGYISSVGAPLPQVAAVIAIIVELGLGLMLLVGFKTRLSAVVLAIFTVVASVLFHNYWNMPADKAFVNQLMFFKNIAVAGGLLAFVAFGAGRFSIDKK
;
A
#
# COMPACT_ATOMS: atom_id res chain seq x y z
N MET A 1 -17.41 -7.10 -53.00
CA MET A 1 -16.75 -6.14 -52.10
C MET A 1 -17.58 -6.09 -50.81
N ALA A 2 -17.22 -6.91 -49.83
CA ALA A 2 -17.98 -7.08 -48.59
C ALA A 2 -17.45 -6.10 -47.54
N THR A 3 -18.29 -5.15 -47.15
CA THR A 3 -18.00 -4.12 -46.14
C THR A 3 -17.98 -4.78 -44.76
N THR A 4 -16.79 -4.99 -44.20
CA THR A 4 -16.60 -5.37 -42.81
C THR A 4 -16.92 -4.17 -41.92
N THR A 5 -18.06 -4.21 -41.24
CA THR A 5 -18.34 -3.32 -40.11
C THR A 5 -17.39 -3.67 -38.97
N PHE A 6 -16.47 -2.76 -38.66
CA PHE A 6 -15.75 -2.80 -37.39
C PHE A 6 -16.79 -2.60 -36.29
N ASN A 7 -17.14 -3.69 -35.61
CA ASN A 7 -17.96 -3.66 -34.41
C ASN A 7 -17.16 -2.84 -33.39
N ALA A 8 -17.53 -1.57 -33.22
CA ALA A 8 -16.92 -0.68 -32.25
C ALA A 8 -16.93 -1.41 -30.91
N ALA A 9 -15.72 -1.55 -30.34
CA ALA A 9 -15.49 -2.15 -29.04
C ALA A 9 -16.63 -1.79 -28.10
N ALA A 10 -17.28 -2.81 -27.52
CA ALA A 10 -18.24 -2.63 -26.45
C ALA A 10 -17.67 -1.58 -25.50
N ALA A 11 -18.27 -0.38 -25.50
CA ALA A 11 -17.85 0.69 -24.64
C ALA A 11 -17.88 0.10 -23.24
N ASN A 12 -16.70 0.01 -22.61
CA ASN A 12 -16.53 -0.60 -21.31
C ASN A 12 -17.22 0.32 -20.31
N THR A 13 -18.54 0.19 -20.17
CA THR A 13 -19.34 0.95 -19.22
C THR A 13 -18.72 0.65 -17.86
N PRO A 14 -18.21 1.65 -17.12
CA PRO A 14 -17.68 1.43 -15.79
C PRO A 14 -18.73 0.70 -14.97
N ASN A 15 -18.46 -0.55 -14.61
CA ASN A 15 -19.42 -1.34 -13.88
C ASN A 15 -19.52 -0.73 -12.49
N ALA A 16 -20.72 -0.30 -12.10
CA ALA A 16 -20.91 0.38 -10.82
C ALA A 16 -20.41 -0.43 -9.62
N ALA A 17 -20.41 -1.76 -9.74
CA ALA A 17 -19.79 -2.64 -8.76
C ALA A 17 -18.26 -2.53 -8.74
N GLN A 18 -17.58 -2.47 -9.89
CA GLN A 18 -16.12 -2.32 -9.96
C GLN A 18 -15.65 -1.02 -9.30
N ASP A 19 -16.36 0.08 -9.54
CA ASP A 19 -16.05 1.38 -8.95
C ASP A 19 -16.19 1.39 -7.43
N THR A 20 -17.28 0.81 -6.93
CA THR A 20 -17.51 0.66 -5.49
C THR A 20 -16.47 -0.25 -4.86
N LEU A 21 -16.17 -1.40 -5.48
CA LEU A 21 -15.13 -2.33 -4.99
C LEU A 21 -13.73 -1.70 -5.00
N SER A 22 -13.43 -0.88 -6.01
CA SER A 22 -12.18 -0.13 -6.08
C SER A 22 -12.06 0.88 -4.93
N LEU A 23 -13.13 1.62 -4.62
CA LEU A 23 -13.17 2.52 -3.47
C LEU A 23 -12.99 1.75 -2.16
N VAL A 24 -13.73 0.67 -1.96
CA VAL A 24 -13.62 -0.17 -0.76
C VAL A 24 -12.21 -0.73 -0.62
N GLY A 25 -11.61 -1.23 -1.70
CA GLY A 25 -10.22 -1.73 -1.68
C GLY A 25 -9.22 -0.64 -1.30
N ARG A 26 -9.37 0.59 -1.81
CA ARG A 26 -8.51 1.73 -1.41
C ARG A 26 -8.67 2.06 0.07
N VAL A 27 -9.90 2.07 0.57
CA VAL A 27 -10.20 2.31 2.00
C VAL A 27 -9.56 1.25 2.88
N LEU A 28 -9.73 -0.03 2.53
CA LEU A 28 -9.19 -1.15 3.30
C LEU A 28 -7.65 -1.16 3.31
N LEU A 29 -7.01 -0.88 2.18
CA LEU A 29 -5.55 -0.76 2.13
C LEU A 29 -5.07 0.48 2.90
N ALA A 30 -5.74 1.62 2.74
CA ALA A 30 -5.40 2.84 3.48
C ALA A 30 -5.58 2.69 4.99
N LEU A 31 -6.53 1.87 5.45
CA LEU A 31 -6.74 1.56 6.86
C LEU A 31 -5.52 0.90 7.52
N LEU A 32 -4.65 0.25 6.75
CA LEU A 32 -3.39 -0.26 7.26
C LEU A 32 -2.36 0.87 7.46
N PHE A 33 -2.24 1.77 6.49
CA PHE A 33 -1.16 2.75 6.41
C PHE A 33 -1.45 4.04 7.19
N VAL A 34 -2.66 4.59 7.08
CA VAL A 34 -3.01 5.90 7.67
C VAL A 34 -2.91 5.86 9.21
N PRO A 35 -3.51 4.89 9.91
CA PRO A 35 -3.34 4.80 11.37
C PRO A 35 -1.90 4.50 11.78
N ALA A 36 -1.16 3.69 11.00
CA ALA A 36 0.22 3.37 11.27
C ALA A 36 1.12 4.61 11.17
N GLY A 37 1.01 5.37 10.09
CA GLY A 37 1.76 6.61 9.88
C GLY A 37 1.39 7.69 10.90
N PHE A 38 0.10 7.82 11.24
CA PHE A 38 -0.36 8.73 12.29
C PHE A 38 0.22 8.35 13.67
N SER A 39 0.21 7.05 14.00
CA SER A 39 0.80 6.57 15.26
C SER A 39 2.31 6.82 15.32
N LYS A 40 3.02 6.67 14.20
CA LYS A 40 4.45 7.00 14.13
C LYS A 40 4.73 8.50 14.28
N LEU A 41 3.84 9.36 13.76
CA LEU A 41 3.92 10.80 13.92
C LEU A 41 3.75 11.22 15.38
N MET A 42 2.73 10.69 16.06
CA MET A 42 2.47 10.97 17.48
C MET A 42 3.50 10.33 18.41
N GLY A 43 4.04 9.17 18.02
CA GLY A 43 5.02 8.38 18.76
C GLY A 43 6.41 8.37 18.12
N PHE A 44 6.89 9.53 17.67
CA PHE A 44 8.13 9.62 16.88
C PHE A 44 9.34 9.01 17.59
N ALA A 45 9.55 9.35 18.86
CA ALA A 45 10.68 8.83 19.65
C ALA A 45 10.66 7.29 19.77
N GLY A 46 9.48 6.70 20.00
CA GLY A 46 9.31 5.25 20.04
C GLY A 46 9.59 4.59 18.68
N THR A 47 9.17 5.23 17.60
CA THR A 47 9.43 4.77 16.23
C THR A 47 10.92 4.79 15.91
N VAL A 48 11.63 5.87 16.26
CA VAL A 48 13.10 5.96 16.11
C VAL A 48 13.79 4.85 16.90
N GLY A 49 13.36 4.59 18.15
CA GLY A 49 13.88 3.51 18.96
C GLY A 49 13.70 2.13 18.32
N TYR A 50 12.50 1.86 17.78
CA TYR A 50 12.22 0.60 17.10
C TYR A 50 13.06 0.43 15.82
N ILE A 51 13.17 1.46 14.99
CA ILE A 51 14.03 1.45 13.79
C ILE A 51 15.50 1.27 14.16
N SER A 52 15.95 1.86 15.27
CA SER A 52 17.31 1.68 15.77
C SER A 52 17.59 0.23 16.18
N SER A 53 16.58 -0.47 16.72
CA SER A 53 16.74 -1.86 17.17
C SER A 53 17.04 -2.87 16.05
N VAL A 54 16.71 -2.52 14.80
CA VAL A 54 17.04 -3.35 13.61
C VAL A 54 18.36 -2.94 12.94
N GLY A 55 19.11 -2.00 13.54
CA GLY A 55 20.42 -1.57 13.05
C GLY A 55 20.38 -0.68 11.80
N ALA A 56 19.24 -0.05 11.50
CA ALA A 56 19.12 0.81 10.33
C ALA A 56 19.99 2.08 10.45
N PRO A 57 20.70 2.49 9.39
CA PRO A 57 21.43 3.75 9.39
C PRO A 57 20.44 4.93 9.43
N LEU A 58 20.79 5.98 10.20
CA LEU A 58 20.00 7.21 10.32
C LEU A 58 18.51 6.97 10.69
N PRO A 59 18.23 6.38 11.87
CA PRO A 59 16.88 5.94 12.25
C PRO A 59 15.85 7.08 12.29
N GLN A 60 16.27 8.31 12.58
CA GLN A 60 15.42 9.50 12.52
C GLN A 60 14.95 9.80 11.10
N VAL A 61 15.85 9.70 10.11
CA VAL A 61 15.51 9.93 8.70
C VAL A 61 14.58 8.82 8.20
N ALA A 62 14.87 7.57 8.54
CA ALA A 62 14.00 6.45 8.22
C ALA A 62 12.60 6.58 8.85
N ALA A 63 12.50 7.07 10.09
CA ALA A 63 11.22 7.35 10.75
C ALA A 63 10.41 8.41 9.99
N VAL A 64 11.04 9.51 9.59
CA VAL A 64 10.39 10.57 8.80
C VAL A 64 9.93 10.04 7.45
N ILE A 65 10.75 9.26 6.75
CA ILE A 65 10.38 8.62 5.49
C ILE A 65 9.18 7.70 5.69
N ALA A 66 9.18 6.85 6.72
CA ALA A 66 8.07 5.96 7.03
C ALA A 66 6.77 6.73 7.27
N ILE A 67 6.81 7.83 8.02
CA ILE A 67 5.64 8.69 8.25
C ILE A 67 5.12 9.28 6.93
N ILE A 68 5.99 9.88 6.12
CA ILE A 68 5.60 10.51 4.85
C ILE A 68 5.00 9.46 3.90
N VAL A 69 5.60 8.28 3.81
CA VAL A 69 5.14 7.21 2.93
C VAL A 69 3.81 6.64 3.43
N GLU A 70 3.72 6.21 4.68
CA GLU A 70 2.52 5.56 5.20
C GLU A 70 1.35 6.54 5.34
N LEU A 71 1.57 7.71 5.93
CA LEU A 71 0.50 8.69 6.15
C LEU A 71 0.20 9.45 4.87
N GLY A 72 1.21 10.01 4.22
CA GLY A 72 1.05 10.81 3.01
C GLY A 72 0.51 9.98 1.85
N LEU A 73 1.19 8.90 1.48
CA LEU A 73 0.73 8.07 0.34
C LEU A 73 -0.48 7.23 0.70
N GLY A 74 -0.67 6.87 1.98
CA GLY A 74 -1.90 6.22 2.44
C GLY A 74 -3.13 7.11 2.24
N LEU A 75 -3.03 8.41 2.57
CA LEU A 75 -4.10 9.38 2.32
C LEU A 75 -4.29 9.63 0.81
N MET A 76 -3.22 9.73 0.04
CA MET A 76 -3.31 9.85 -1.42
C MET A 76 -4.01 8.63 -2.04
N LEU A 77 -3.67 7.41 -1.60
CA LEU A 77 -4.34 6.20 -2.03
C LEU A 77 -5.83 6.24 -1.66
N LEU A 78 -6.17 6.62 -0.42
CA LEU A 78 -7.54 6.70 0.07
C LEU A 78 -8.41 7.59 -0.82
N VAL A 79 -7.99 8.83 -1.08
CA VAL A 79 -8.75 9.78 -1.90
C VAL A 79 -8.67 9.49 -3.40
N GLY A 80 -7.77 8.59 -3.81
CA GLY A 80 -7.56 8.28 -5.21
C GLY A 80 -6.75 9.34 -5.94
N PHE A 81 -5.74 9.91 -5.29
CA PHE A 81 -4.80 10.85 -5.92
C PHE A 81 -3.49 10.13 -6.23
N LYS A 82 -3.05 10.24 -7.48
CA LYS A 82 -1.92 9.51 -8.08
C LYS A 82 -1.90 8.04 -7.67
N THR A 83 -3.04 7.36 -7.73
CA THR A 83 -3.26 6.02 -7.17
C THR A 83 -2.20 5.01 -7.59
N ARG A 84 -1.83 4.98 -8.87
CA ARG A 84 -0.79 4.04 -9.34
C ARG A 84 0.57 4.32 -8.70
N LEU A 85 0.95 5.59 -8.61
CA LEU A 85 2.22 5.99 -7.99
C LEU A 85 2.21 5.67 -6.49
N SER A 86 1.17 6.09 -5.79
CA SER A 86 0.97 5.83 -4.36
C SER A 86 1.01 4.33 -4.08
N ALA A 87 0.34 3.51 -4.90
CA ALA A 87 0.31 2.07 -4.76
C ALA A 87 1.68 1.41 -5.02
N VAL A 88 2.43 1.79 -6.07
CA VAL A 88 3.77 1.25 -6.31
C VAL A 88 4.70 1.55 -5.15
N VAL A 89 4.73 2.82 -4.70
CA VAL A 89 5.64 3.22 -3.63
C VAL A 89 5.27 2.56 -2.30
N LEU A 90 3.97 2.51 -1.95
CA LEU A 90 3.51 1.78 -0.77
C LEU A 90 3.83 0.29 -0.86
N ALA A 91 3.72 -0.35 -2.03
CA ALA A 91 4.02 -1.77 -2.19
C ALA A 91 5.51 -2.04 -1.93
N ILE A 92 6.40 -1.25 -2.54
CA ILE A 92 7.85 -1.36 -2.35
C ILE A 92 8.19 -1.12 -0.87
N PHE A 93 7.68 -0.03 -0.28
CA PHE A 93 7.88 0.28 1.13
C PHE A 93 7.43 -0.86 2.03
N THR A 94 6.25 -1.44 1.77
CA THR A 94 5.67 -2.53 2.58
C THR A 94 6.54 -3.78 2.53
N VAL A 95 7.05 -4.14 1.34
CA VAL A 95 7.96 -5.29 1.18
C VAL A 95 9.28 -5.04 1.93
N VAL A 96 9.89 -3.87 1.73
CA VAL A 96 11.15 -3.50 2.41
C VAL A 96 10.96 -3.50 3.93
N ALA A 97 9.91 -2.87 4.44
CA ALA A 97 9.59 -2.86 5.86
C ALA A 97 9.38 -4.28 6.41
N SER A 98 8.76 -5.18 5.64
CA SER A 98 8.58 -6.57 6.07
C SER A 98 9.89 -7.32 6.20
N VAL A 99 10.81 -7.14 5.26
CA VAL A 99 12.14 -7.76 5.31
C VAL A 99 12.97 -7.21 6.48
N LEU A 100 12.80 -5.93 6.84
CA LEU A 100 13.56 -5.33 7.95
C LEU A 100 12.97 -5.66 9.33
N PHE A 101 11.64 -5.58 9.48
CA PHE A 101 10.97 -5.63 10.78
C PHE A 101 10.30 -6.98 11.08
N HIS A 102 10.10 -7.82 10.06
CA HIS A 102 9.45 -9.13 10.17
C HIS A 102 10.29 -10.24 9.52
N ASN A 103 11.62 -10.17 9.63
CA ASN A 103 12.57 -11.19 9.19
C ASN A 103 12.51 -12.46 10.06
N TYR A 104 11.35 -13.12 10.07
CA TYR A 104 11.03 -14.24 10.94
C TYR A 104 12.03 -15.40 10.88
N TRP A 105 12.70 -15.58 9.75
CA TRP A 105 13.75 -16.59 9.53
C TRP A 105 15.02 -16.36 10.36
N ASN A 106 15.23 -15.14 10.87
CA ASN A 106 16.36 -14.77 11.73
C ASN A 106 15.92 -14.50 13.19
N MET A 107 14.70 -14.86 13.55
CA MET A 107 14.16 -14.62 14.90
C MET A 107 14.13 -15.89 15.75
N PRO A 108 14.23 -15.77 17.09
CA PRO A 108 13.96 -16.86 18.01
C PRO A 108 12.58 -17.51 17.80
N ALA A 109 12.46 -18.79 18.11
CA ALA A 109 11.26 -19.60 17.82
C ALA A 109 9.98 -19.03 18.45
N ASP A 110 10.08 -18.41 19.64
CA ASP A 110 8.96 -17.76 20.34
C ASP A 110 8.43 -16.53 19.60
N LYS A 111 9.23 -15.89 18.74
CA LYS A 111 8.85 -14.71 17.96
C LYS A 111 8.64 -15.00 16.47
N ALA A 112 9.19 -16.10 15.97
CA ALA A 112 9.20 -16.43 14.55
C ALA A 112 7.78 -16.53 13.97
N PHE A 113 6.87 -17.26 14.63
CA PHE A 113 5.52 -17.48 14.10
C PHE A 113 4.72 -16.19 13.89
N VAL A 114 4.69 -15.31 14.91
CA VAL A 114 3.95 -14.04 14.80
C VAL A 114 4.55 -13.15 13.73
N ASN A 115 5.88 -13.07 13.63
CA ASN A 115 6.53 -12.27 12.59
C ASN A 115 6.35 -12.85 11.20
N GLN A 116 6.26 -14.17 11.06
CA GLN A 116 5.92 -14.81 9.80
C GLN A 116 4.52 -14.41 9.32
N LEU A 117 3.53 -14.39 10.22
CA LEU A 117 2.19 -13.90 9.90
C LEU A 117 2.20 -12.42 9.51
N MET A 118 2.94 -11.57 10.23
CA MET A 118 3.04 -10.14 9.89
C MET A 118 3.73 -9.92 8.53
N PHE A 119 4.76 -10.70 8.23
CA PHE A 119 5.44 -10.70 6.95
C PHE A 119 4.46 -11.04 5.82
N PHE A 120 3.78 -12.19 5.88
CA PHE A 120 2.86 -12.61 4.81
C PHE A 120 1.63 -11.71 4.69
N LYS A 121 1.12 -11.15 5.79
CA LYS A 121 0.09 -10.10 5.75
C LYS A 121 0.55 -8.92 4.89
N ASN A 122 1.77 -8.44 5.10
CA ASN A 122 2.31 -7.33 4.32
C ASN A 122 2.57 -7.71 2.85
N ILE A 123 3.01 -8.95 2.55
CA ILE A 123 3.13 -9.44 1.17
C ILE A 123 1.77 -9.47 0.46
N ALA A 124 0.72 -9.93 1.14
CA ALA A 124 -0.64 -9.90 0.60
C ALA A 124 -1.13 -8.46 0.34
N VAL A 125 -0.84 -7.53 1.26
CA VAL A 125 -1.13 -6.10 1.09
C VAL A 125 -0.40 -5.52 -0.11
N ALA A 126 0.89 -5.84 -0.30
CA ALA A 126 1.64 -5.43 -1.48
C ALA A 126 1.02 -5.96 -2.77
N GLY A 127 0.54 -7.21 -2.78
CA GLY A 127 -0.24 -7.78 -3.89
C GLY A 127 -1.52 -6.99 -4.20
N GLY A 128 -2.28 -6.62 -3.16
CA GLY A 128 -3.46 -5.76 -3.30
C GLY A 128 -3.13 -4.37 -3.86
N LEU A 129 -2.03 -3.77 -3.43
CA LEU A 129 -1.55 -2.49 -3.98
C LEU A 129 -1.16 -2.63 -5.46
N LEU A 130 -0.46 -3.69 -5.84
CA LEU A 130 -0.11 -3.95 -7.25
C LEU A 130 -1.35 -4.14 -8.14
N ALA A 131 -2.46 -4.65 -7.61
CA ALA A 131 -3.72 -4.67 -8.36
C ALA A 131 -4.20 -3.26 -8.71
N PHE A 132 -4.06 -2.27 -7.80
CA PHE A 132 -4.36 -0.87 -8.10
C PHE A 132 -3.38 -0.23 -9.10
N VAL A 133 -2.14 -0.72 -9.16
CA VAL A 133 -1.19 -0.33 -10.20
C VAL A 133 -1.68 -0.80 -11.57
N ALA A 134 -2.09 -2.06 -11.69
CA ALA A 134 -2.56 -2.67 -12.92
C ALA A 134 -3.90 -2.06 -13.38
N PHE A 135 -4.90 -2.06 -12.50
CA PHE A 135 -6.29 -1.78 -12.87
C PHE A 135 -6.73 -0.33 -12.63
N GLY A 136 -5.99 0.45 -11.82
CA GLY A 136 -6.32 1.84 -11.52
C GLY A 136 -7.36 2.04 -10.41
N ALA A 137 -7.81 3.29 -10.24
CA ALA A 137 -8.44 3.79 -9.01
C ALA A 137 -9.98 3.76 -8.97
N GLY A 138 -10.63 3.40 -10.08
CA GLY A 138 -12.07 3.53 -10.27
C GLY A 138 -12.57 4.98 -10.32
N ARG A 139 -13.85 5.19 -10.63
CA ARG A 139 -14.43 6.52 -10.87
C ARG A 139 -14.53 7.41 -9.63
N PHE A 140 -14.58 6.83 -8.42
CA PHE A 140 -14.65 7.58 -7.15
C PHE A 140 -13.27 8.09 -6.71
N SER A 141 -12.44 8.46 -7.67
CA SER A 141 -11.03 8.80 -7.51
C SER A 141 -10.80 10.23 -7.98
N ILE A 142 -9.92 10.98 -7.31
CA ILE A 142 -9.52 12.32 -7.76
C ILE A 142 -8.79 12.23 -9.11
N ASP A 143 -8.09 11.13 -9.39
CA ASP A 143 -7.36 10.90 -10.64
C ASP A 143 -8.24 10.86 -11.90
N LYS A 144 -9.58 10.83 -11.75
CA LYS A 144 -10.60 10.78 -12.82
C LYS A 144 -10.07 10.22 -14.15
N LYS A 145 -10.15 8.89 -14.29
CA LYS A 145 -10.16 8.23 -15.59
C LYS A 145 -11.51 7.56 -15.79
#